data_AF-A0A538L428-F1
#
_entry.id   AF-A0A538L428-F1
#
_cell.length_a   1.000
_cell.length_b   1.000
_cell.length_c   1.000
_cell.angle_alpha   90.00
_cell.angle_beta   90.00
_cell.angle_gamma   90.00
#
_symmetry.space_group_name_H-M   'P 1'
#
loop_
_entity.id
_entity.type
_entity.pdbx_description
1 polymer ?
#
loop_
_entity_poly.entity_id
_entity_poly.type
_entity_poly.pdbx_seq_one_letter_code
_entity_poly.pdbx_strand_id
1 'polypeptide(L)'
;RDRIRFTLDVGEAVDGAEFLYVAVGTPPTESGDADLAAVWSVVDELPEDVPGRPIVVMKSTVPVGTGANVRARLDARGLTDVGYVSNPEFLAEGSAVADFTRPDRIVVGAFDSDDADRVIELHRGIDGQVVRTDVPSAELVKLAANAFLSTRISFINEIANVCELVGADVVDVAKGVGLDHRLGPHFLRAGIGFGGSCFPKDVSALKQLAGNEGYPFMLLHAVWEVNELQKRRVVQKLQKHLGPLRGKRIALLGLAFKPNTDDMREAPSRVIAYRLLSEGAEVRAWDPVAHPTDLVGIELSDTILDAVRDADAAVIVTEWPQLATLASAEVREAMANPLIVDGRNLLDPEATQAAGFAYEGIGRPRHASPVVV
;
A
#
# COMPACT_ATOMS: atom_id res chain seq x y z
N ARG A 1 25.14 -20.66 6.75
CA ARG A 1 24.77 -19.75 7.87
C ARG A 1 25.90 -18.76 8.18
N ASP A 2 27.12 -18.94 7.65
CA ASP A 2 28.29 -18.13 8.00
C ASP A 2 28.47 -16.82 7.20
N ARG A 3 27.49 -16.41 6.40
CA ARG A 3 27.53 -15.21 5.54
C ARG A 3 26.54 -14.11 5.95
N ILE A 4 25.84 -14.27 7.06
CA ILE A 4 24.89 -13.28 7.62
C ILE A 4 25.18 -13.16 9.11
N ARG A 5 25.35 -11.92 9.58
CA ARG A 5 25.55 -11.58 10.98
C ARG A 5 24.63 -10.40 11.31
N PHE A 6 24.26 -10.28 12.58
CA PHE A 6 23.47 -9.17 13.10
C PHE A 6 24.23 -8.56 14.26
N THR A 7 24.37 -7.24 14.25
CA THR A 7 25.01 -6.46 15.32
C THR A 7 24.22 -5.18 15.54
N LEU A 8 24.38 -4.59 16.72
CA LEU A 8 23.90 -3.24 17.05
C LEU A 8 25.05 -2.22 17.05
N ASP A 9 26.30 -2.67 16.82
CA ASP A 9 27.48 -1.83 16.77
C ASP A 9 27.77 -1.41 15.33
N VAL A 10 27.73 -0.09 15.08
CA VAL A 10 27.98 0.47 13.73
C VAL A 10 29.43 0.28 13.28
N GLY A 11 30.39 0.28 14.21
CA GLY A 11 31.80 0.05 13.90
C GLY A 11 32.02 -1.37 13.38
N GLU A 12 31.41 -2.37 14.03
CA GLU A 12 31.42 -3.76 13.55
C GLU A 12 30.75 -3.91 12.18
N ALA A 13 29.70 -3.13 11.90
CA ALA A 13 29.01 -3.18 10.61
C ALA A 13 29.80 -2.52 9.47
N VAL A 14 30.61 -1.51 9.79
CA VAL A 14 31.42 -0.75 8.81
C VAL A 14 32.77 -1.39 8.57
N ASP A 15 33.35 -2.09 9.55
CA ASP A 15 34.68 -2.69 9.43
C ASP A 15 34.75 -3.70 8.26
N GLY A 16 35.61 -3.40 7.28
CA GLY A 16 35.80 -4.21 6.07
C GLY A 16 34.63 -4.18 5.08
N ALA A 17 33.62 -3.32 5.27
CA ALA A 17 32.48 -3.24 4.38
C ALA A 17 32.81 -2.48 3.08
N GLU A 18 32.55 -3.10 1.92
CA GLU A 18 32.67 -2.43 0.63
C GLU A 18 31.43 -1.61 0.25
N PHE A 19 30.26 -2.03 0.77
CA PHE A 19 28.96 -1.41 0.50
C PHE A 19 28.18 -1.24 1.81
N LEU A 20 27.68 -0.04 2.05
CA LEU A 20 26.93 0.34 3.24
C LEU A 20 25.50 0.70 2.85
N TYR A 21 24.59 -0.26 2.96
CA TYR A 21 23.18 -0.06 2.59
C TYR A 21 22.42 0.68 3.69
N VAL A 22 21.90 1.86 3.37
CA VAL A 22 21.01 2.64 4.25
C VAL A 22 19.56 2.25 3.96
N ALA A 23 19.00 1.38 4.81
CA ALA A 23 17.66 0.80 4.66
C ALA A 23 16.74 1.11 5.86
N VAL A 24 16.86 2.32 6.42
CA VAL A 24 16.04 2.79 7.54
C VAL A 24 14.69 3.32 7.07
N GLY A 25 13.71 3.37 7.97
CA GLY A 25 12.41 3.96 7.67
C GLY A 25 12.51 5.49 7.51
N THR A 26 11.74 6.02 6.55
CA THR A 26 11.55 7.47 6.35
C THR A 26 10.07 7.82 6.49
N PRO A 27 9.49 7.69 7.70
CA PRO A 27 8.07 7.94 7.91
C PRO A 27 7.71 9.40 7.58
N PRO A 28 6.44 9.72 7.28
CA PRO A 28 6.03 11.10 7.13
C PRO A 28 6.10 11.83 8.49
N THR A 29 6.48 13.10 8.48
CA THR A 29 6.37 14.06 9.58
C THR A 29 4.93 14.55 9.73
N GLU A 30 4.64 15.39 10.72
CA GLU A 30 3.31 16.03 10.87
C GLU A 30 2.92 16.92 9.67
N SER A 31 3.90 17.55 9.00
CA SER A 31 3.66 18.28 7.74
C SER A 31 3.43 17.33 6.55
N GLY A 32 3.79 16.06 6.72
CA GLY A 32 3.73 15.00 5.71
C GLY A 32 4.98 14.89 4.82
N ASP A 33 6.01 15.70 5.10
CA ASP A 33 7.35 15.55 4.51
C ASP A 33 7.99 14.24 4.98
N ALA A 34 8.91 13.68 4.20
CA ALA A 34 9.66 12.51 4.67
C ALA A 34 10.60 12.89 5.83
N ASP A 35 10.49 12.19 6.96
CA ASP A 35 11.43 12.28 8.06
C ASP A 35 12.73 11.57 7.67
N LEU A 36 13.83 12.33 7.66
CA LEU A 36 15.17 11.87 7.33
C LEU A 36 16.08 11.75 8.55
N ALA A 37 15.57 11.92 9.78
CA ALA A 37 16.38 11.89 11.00
C ALA A 37 17.20 10.59 11.12
N ALA A 38 16.59 9.44 10.84
CA ALA A 38 17.29 8.15 10.85
C ALA A 38 18.36 8.07 9.76
N VAL A 39 18.11 8.61 8.57
CA VAL A 39 19.10 8.67 7.49
C VAL A 39 20.30 9.52 7.91
N TRP A 40 20.06 10.68 8.52
CA TRP A 40 21.13 11.55 9.01
C TRP A 40 21.93 10.91 10.13
N SER A 41 21.28 10.22 11.09
CA SER A 41 21.98 9.47 12.15
C SER A 41 22.95 8.46 11.56
N VAL A 42 22.51 7.66 10.57
CA VAL A 42 23.38 6.67 9.90
C VAL A 42 24.56 7.34 9.20
N VAL A 43 24.34 8.45 8.50
CA VAL A 43 25.40 9.18 7.81
C VAL A 43 26.39 9.83 8.80
N ASP A 44 25.91 10.29 9.96
CA ASP A 44 26.72 10.91 11.01
C ASP A 44 27.54 9.90 11.82
N GLU A 45 27.01 8.69 12.00
CA GLU A 45 27.65 7.61 12.76
C GLU A 45 28.80 6.92 11.99
N LEU A 46 28.95 7.18 10.68
CA LEU A 46 30.10 6.68 9.93
C LEU A 46 31.41 7.16 10.58
N PRO A 47 32.40 6.28 10.83
CA PRO A 47 33.70 6.68 11.38
C PRO A 47 34.41 7.75 10.53
N GLU A 48 35.28 8.55 11.15
CA GLU A 48 36.06 9.59 10.44
C GLU A 48 37.11 9.00 9.48
N ASP A 49 37.58 7.79 9.76
CA ASP A 49 38.50 7.03 8.91
C ASP A 49 37.84 5.71 8.55
N VAL A 50 37.34 5.62 7.31
CA VAL A 50 36.73 4.38 6.80
C VAL A 50 37.64 3.77 5.75
N PRO A 51 38.29 2.63 6.03
CA PRO A 51 39.24 2.02 5.12
C PRO A 51 38.54 1.49 3.85
N GLY A 52 39.24 1.53 2.71
CA GLY A 52 38.85 0.76 1.51
C GLY A 52 37.83 1.40 0.57
N ARG A 53 37.55 2.71 0.68
CA ARG A 53 36.64 3.45 -0.23
C ARG A 53 35.25 2.79 -0.33
N PRO A 54 34.51 2.65 0.80
CA PRO A 54 33.18 2.05 0.79
C PRO A 54 32.20 2.91 0.00
N ILE A 55 31.10 2.31 -0.45
CA ILE A 55 30.00 3.01 -1.11
C ILE A 55 28.78 3.02 -0.20
N VAL A 56 28.30 4.21 0.15
CA VAL A 56 26.99 4.38 0.80
C VAL A 56 25.90 4.17 -0.25
N VAL A 57 25.09 3.15 -0.08
CA VAL A 57 23.98 2.81 -0.97
C VAL A 57 22.66 3.18 -0.32
N MET A 58 22.03 4.25 -0.79
CA MET A 58 20.71 4.67 -0.32
C MET A 58 19.64 3.74 -0.88
N LYS A 59 19.13 2.85 -0.01
CA LYS A 59 18.04 1.91 -0.32
C LYS A 59 16.68 2.43 0.12
N SER A 60 16.70 3.22 1.20
CA SER A 60 15.53 3.87 1.78
C SER A 60 14.86 4.79 0.74
N THR A 61 13.52 4.82 0.72
CA THR A 61 12.79 5.77 -0.12
C THR A 61 12.97 7.17 0.43
N VAL A 62 13.69 8.03 -0.28
CA VAL A 62 14.00 9.40 0.12
C VAL A 62 13.48 10.40 -0.92
N PRO A 63 13.16 11.65 -0.52
CA PRO A 63 12.86 12.72 -1.47
C PRO A 63 14.04 13.02 -2.40
N VAL A 64 13.73 13.52 -3.60
CA VAL A 64 14.73 13.96 -4.57
C VAL A 64 15.61 15.05 -3.95
N GLY A 65 16.93 14.93 -4.13
CA GLY A 65 17.92 15.86 -3.58
C GLY A 65 18.57 15.36 -2.29
N THR A 66 18.04 14.30 -1.67
CA THR A 66 18.63 13.70 -0.47
C THR A 66 20.06 13.24 -0.72
N GLY A 67 20.33 12.60 -1.86
CA GLY A 67 21.69 12.14 -2.19
C GLY A 67 22.71 13.27 -2.37
N ALA A 68 22.29 14.42 -2.90
CA ALA A 68 23.16 15.59 -2.96
C ALA A 68 23.49 16.12 -1.56
N ASN A 69 22.52 16.12 -0.65
CA ASN A 69 22.72 16.51 0.74
C ASN A 69 23.61 15.51 1.50
N VAL A 70 23.45 14.21 1.26
CA VAL A 70 24.33 13.17 1.83
C VAL A 70 25.76 13.37 1.33
N ARG A 71 25.97 13.57 0.03
CA ARG A 71 27.30 13.83 -0.55
C ARG A 71 27.95 15.06 0.11
N ALA A 72 27.24 16.19 0.16
CA ALA A 72 27.76 17.40 0.79
C ALA A 72 28.11 17.20 2.27
N ARG A 73 27.31 16.40 3.00
CA ARG A 73 27.56 16.07 4.41
C ARG A 73 28.78 15.19 4.59
N LEU A 74 28.99 14.18 3.74
CA LEU A 74 30.19 13.36 3.74
C LEU A 74 31.44 14.22 3.46
N ASP A 75 31.36 15.13 2.48
CA ASP A 75 32.48 16.02 2.14
C ASP A 75 32.85 16.97 3.29
N ALA A 76 31.84 17.53 3.98
CA ALA A 76 32.05 18.38 5.15
C ALA A 76 32.71 17.64 6.32
N ARG A 77 32.58 16.30 6.37
CA ARG A 77 33.22 15.42 7.36
C ARG A 77 34.59 14.91 6.92
N GLY A 78 35.07 15.30 5.74
CA GLY A 78 36.34 14.81 5.18
C GLY A 78 36.25 13.40 4.56
N LEU A 79 35.05 12.84 4.43
CA LEU A 79 34.80 11.51 3.86
C LEU A 79 34.64 11.58 2.33
N THR A 80 35.55 12.29 1.66
CA THR A 80 35.48 12.54 0.20
C THR A 80 35.68 11.28 -0.63
N ASP A 81 36.38 10.28 -0.08
CA ASP A 81 36.62 9.01 -0.75
C ASP A 81 35.43 8.04 -0.61
N VAL A 82 34.53 8.22 0.36
CA VAL A 82 33.34 7.37 0.51
C VAL A 82 32.42 7.61 -0.69
N GLY A 83 32.08 6.58 -1.47
CA GLY A 83 31.18 6.68 -2.62
C GLY A 83 29.71 6.85 -2.23
N TYR A 84 28.87 7.27 -3.18
CA TYR A 84 27.42 7.37 -2.97
C TYR A 84 26.62 6.88 -4.18
N VAL A 85 25.63 6.01 -3.90
CA VAL A 85 24.69 5.49 -4.91
C VAL A 85 23.27 5.50 -4.36
N SER A 86 22.33 6.01 -5.14
CA SER A 86 20.89 5.79 -4.94
C SER A 86 20.48 4.48 -5.62
N ASN A 87 19.99 3.52 -4.85
CA ASN A 87 19.51 2.23 -5.34
C ASN A 87 18.16 1.90 -4.69
N PRO A 88 17.05 2.53 -5.11
CA PRO A 88 15.76 2.33 -4.47
C PRO A 88 15.30 0.86 -4.51
N GLU A 89 14.41 0.50 -3.60
CA GLU A 89 13.76 -0.81 -3.55
C GLU A 89 12.38 -0.77 -4.24
N PHE A 90 11.92 -1.89 -4.80
CA PHE A 90 10.59 -2.03 -5.43
C PHE A 90 9.87 -3.29 -4.94
N LEU A 91 10.03 -3.60 -3.66
CA LEU A 91 9.50 -4.79 -3.03
C LEU A 91 8.05 -4.54 -2.59
N ALA A 92 7.20 -5.54 -2.73
CA ALA A 92 5.89 -5.54 -2.10
C ALA A 92 5.91 -6.41 -0.84
N GLU A 93 5.36 -5.87 0.24
CA GLU A 93 5.20 -6.62 1.48
C GLU A 93 4.37 -7.90 1.24
N GLY A 94 4.78 -9.03 1.82
CA GLY A 94 4.21 -10.35 1.52
C GLY A 94 4.82 -11.08 0.32
N SER A 95 5.57 -10.39 -0.57
CA SER A 95 6.31 -10.99 -1.70
C SER A 95 7.77 -10.57 -1.78
N ALA A 96 8.29 -9.85 -0.78
CA ALA A 96 9.60 -9.19 -0.80
C ALA A 96 10.78 -10.10 -1.23
N VAL A 97 10.80 -11.37 -0.80
CA VAL A 97 11.87 -12.31 -1.21
C VAL A 97 11.80 -12.64 -2.70
N ALA A 98 10.60 -12.85 -3.25
CA ALA A 98 10.40 -13.11 -4.66
C ALA A 98 10.75 -11.87 -5.50
N ASP A 99 10.31 -10.70 -5.05
CA ASP A 99 10.56 -9.42 -5.72
C ASP A 99 12.05 -9.05 -5.70
N PHE A 100 12.78 -9.41 -4.63
CA PHE A 100 14.22 -9.16 -4.54
C PHE A 100 15.04 -10.13 -5.40
N THR A 101 14.62 -11.40 -5.50
CA THR A 101 15.34 -12.43 -6.27
C THR A 101 15.07 -12.37 -7.77
N ARG A 102 13.90 -11.86 -8.17
CA ARG A 102 13.49 -11.69 -9.57
C ARG A 102 12.82 -10.33 -9.81
N PRO A 103 13.53 -9.20 -9.61
CA PRO A 103 12.98 -7.88 -9.86
C PRO A 103 12.71 -7.65 -11.35
N ASP A 104 11.69 -6.85 -11.66
CA ASP A 104 11.50 -6.36 -13.04
C ASP A 104 12.71 -5.52 -13.50
N ARG A 105 13.28 -4.75 -12.55
CA ARG A 105 14.38 -3.82 -12.78
C ARG A 105 15.16 -3.52 -11.50
N ILE A 106 16.42 -3.12 -11.68
CA ILE A 106 17.31 -2.61 -10.63
C ILE A 106 17.73 -1.21 -11.05
N VAL A 107 17.35 -0.20 -10.28
CA VAL A 107 17.67 1.21 -10.57
C VAL A 107 18.93 1.61 -9.82
N VAL A 108 19.91 2.18 -10.51
CA VAL A 108 21.19 2.61 -9.95
C VAL A 108 21.46 4.05 -10.40
N GLY A 109 21.39 4.99 -9.46
CA GLY A 109 21.76 6.39 -9.65
C GLY A 109 23.06 6.73 -8.92
N ALA A 110 24.04 7.30 -9.60
CA ALA A 110 25.32 7.65 -8.98
C ALA A 110 25.85 8.99 -9.47
N PHE A 111 26.73 9.61 -8.68
CA PHE A 111 27.53 10.77 -9.12
C PHE A 111 28.77 10.32 -9.90
N ASP A 112 29.38 9.21 -9.48
CA ASP A 112 30.57 8.61 -10.09
C ASP A 112 30.18 7.33 -10.85
N SER A 113 30.76 7.14 -12.04
CA SER A 113 30.49 5.96 -12.87
C SER A 113 30.97 4.66 -12.25
N ASP A 114 32.13 4.67 -11.59
CA ASP A 114 32.77 3.49 -11.02
C ASP A 114 31.99 2.99 -9.80
N ASP A 115 31.42 3.90 -9.01
CA ASP A 115 30.52 3.56 -7.91
C ASP A 115 29.27 2.84 -8.43
N ALA A 116 28.67 3.34 -9.52
CA ALA A 116 27.54 2.67 -10.17
C ALA A 116 27.92 1.26 -10.66
N ASP A 117 29.06 1.13 -11.33
CA ASP A 117 29.52 -0.15 -11.89
C ASP A 117 29.78 -1.20 -10.79
N ARG A 118 30.35 -0.79 -9.65
CA ARG A 118 30.52 -1.67 -8.47
C ARG A 118 29.18 -2.13 -7.89
N VAL A 119 28.19 -1.24 -7.78
CA VAL A 119 26.85 -1.61 -7.28
C VAL A 119 26.09 -2.48 -8.29
N ILE A 120 26.22 -2.23 -9.59
CA ILE A 120 25.64 -3.08 -10.64
C ILE A 120 26.23 -4.48 -10.58
N GLU A 121 27.55 -4.56 -10.42
CA GLU A 121 28.30 -5.80 -10.28
C GLU A 121 27.87 -6.61 -9.05
N LEU A 122 27.57 -5.95 -7.93
CA LEU A 122 27.03 -6.60 -6.73
C LEU A 122 25.70 -7.34 -7.00
N HIS A 123 24.91 -6.86 -7.97
CA HIS A 123 23.65 -7.49 -8.36
C HIS A 123 23.82 -8.58 -9.44
N ARG A 124 25.06 -8.91 -9.84
CA ARG A 124 25.32 -9.96 -10.84
C ARG A 124 24.70 -11.29 -10.41
N GLY A 125 23.88 -11.86 -11.29
CA GLY A 125 23.18 -13.12 -11.05
C GLY A 125 21.78 -12.98 -10.43
N ILE A 126 21.32 -11.75 -10.17
CA ILE A 126 19.91 -11.44 -9.91
C ILE A 126 19.23 -11.14 -11.24
N ASP A 127 18.08 -11.77 -11.50
CA ASP A 127 17.28 -11.51 -12.71
C ASP A 127 16.76 -10.08 -12.69
N GLY A 128 16.81 -9.34 -13.80
CA GLY A 128 16.19 -8.01 -13.90
C GLY A 128 16.99 -7.02 -14.75
N GLN A 129 16.28 -6.08 -15.38
CA GLN A 129 16.94 -5.05 -16.19
C GLN A 129 17.62 -4.00 -15.30
N VAL A 130 18.91 -3.78 -15.49
CA VAL A 130 19.60 -2.67 -14.84
C VAL A 130 19.26 -1.36 -15.55
N VAL A 131 18.79 -0.37 -14.77
CA VAL A 131 18.52 1.00 -15.20
C VAL A 131 19.55 1.91 -14.52
N ARG A 132 20.61 2.25 -15.25
CA ARG A 132 21.64 3.19 -14.81
C ARG A 132 21.23 4.63 -15.13
N THR A 133 21.32 5.52 -14.16
CA THR A 133 20.91 6.93 -14.28
C THR A 133 21.67 7.83 -13.29
N ASP A 134 21.29 9.11 -13.19
CA ASP A 134 21.80 10.03 -12.17
C ASP A 134 21.03 9.88 -10.83
N VAL A 135 21.59 10.43 -9.76
CA VAL A 135 21.00 10.33 -8.40
C VAL A 135 19.58 10.91 -8.32
N PRO A 136 19.32 12.17 -8.74
CA PRO A 136 17.96 12.73 -8.73
C PRO A 136 16.94 11.88 -9.50
N SER A 137 17.32 11.38 -10.68
CA SER A 137 16.47 10.51 -11.50
C SER A 137 16.16 9.19 -10.79
N ALA A 138 17.15 8.54 -10.16
CA ALA A 138 16.92 7.31 -9.42
C ALA A 138 15.97 7.49 -8.22
N GLU A 139 16.15 8.58 -7.46
CA GLU A 139 15.25 8.95 -6.35
C GLU A 139 13.82 9.18 -6.86
N LEU A 140 13.67 9.91 -7.97
CA LEU A 140 12.37 10.22 -8.55
C LEU A 140 11.67 8.98 -9.12
N VAL A 141 12.40 8.03 -9.71
CA VAL A 141 11.82 6.79 -10.28
C VAL A 141 10.99 6.05 -9.24
N LYS A 142 11.44 5.98 -7.98
CA LYS A 142 10.69 5.32 -6.90
C LYS A 142 9.36 6.02 -6.61
N LEU A 143 9.41 7.34 -6.41
CA LEU A 143 8.23 8.16 -6.11
C LEU A 143 7.24 8.13 -7.29
N ALA A 144 7.73 8.29 -8.51
CA ALA A 144 6.92 8.28 -9.73
C ALA A 144 6.25 6.93 -9.97
N ALA A 145 6.95 5.81 -9.74
CA ALA A 145 6.37 4.47 -9.88
C ALA A 145 5.21 4.25 -8.91
N ASN A 146 5.40 4.55 -7.61
CA ASN A 146 4.35 4.39 -6.60
C ASN A 146 3.18 5.35 -6.81
N ALA A 147 3.46 6.58 -7.25
CA ALA A 147 2.44 7.54 -7.65
C ALA A 147 1.60 7.01 -8.84
N PHE A 148 2.24 6.43 -9.86
CA PHE A 148 1.53 5.88 -11.01
C PHE A 148 0.68 4.64 -10.66
N LEU A 149 1.18 3.75 -9.80
CA LEU A 149 0.41 2.61 -9.28
C LEU A 149 -0.84 3.10 -8.53
N SER A 150 -0.71 4.15 -7.71
CA SER A 150 -1.82 4.78 -6.98
C SER A 150 -2.84 5.43 -7.91
N THR A 151 -2.37 6.06 -9.00
CA THR A 151 -3.21 6.62 -10.06
C THR A 151 -4.06 5.53 -10.72
N ARG A 152 -3.48 4.37 -11.06
CA ARG A 152 -4.23 3.27 -11.68
C ARG A 152 -5.35 2.74 -10.79
N ILE A 153 -5.08 2.57 -9.49
CA ILE A 153 -6.08 2.14 -8.51
C ILE A 153 -7.21 3.17 -8.42
N SER A 154 -6.87 4.46 -8.29
CA SER A 154 -7.87 5.52 -8.16
C SER A 154 -8.71 5.67 -9.42
N PHE A 155 -8.06 5.60 -10.59
CA PHE A 155 -8.72 5.63 -11.88
C PHE A 155 -9.74 4.49 -11.99
N ILE A 156 -9.35 3.24 -11.71
CA ILE A 156 -10.30 2.13 -11.82
C ILE A 156 -11.41 2.21 -10.77
N ASN A 157 -11.16 2.80 -9.60
CA ASN A 157 -12.20 3.06 -8.60
C ASN A 157 -13.23 4.10 -9.07
N GLU A 158 -12.81 5.17 -9.75
CA GLU A 158 -13.74 6.09 -10.40
C GLU A 158 -14.55 5.43 -11.50
N ILE A 159 -13.90 4.60 -12.34
CA ILE A 159 -14.61 3.80 -13.35
C ILE A 159 -15.62 2.87 -12.68
N ALA A 160 -15.28 2.25 -11.55
CA ALA A 160 -16.22 1.44 -10.77
C ALA A 160 -17.47 2.24 -10.37
N ASN A 161 -17.28 3.48 -9.93
CA ASN A 161 -18.38 4.35 -9.55
C ASN A 161 -19.26 4.71 -10.74
N VAL A 162 -18.68 4.91 -11.93
CA VAL A 162 -19.44 5.11 -13.18
C VAL A 162 -20.19 3.84 -13.56
N CYS A 163 -19.56 2.67 -13.45
CA CYS A 163 -20.17 1.37 -13.72
C CYS A 163 -21.47 1.18 -12.91
N GLU A 164 -21.49 1.59 -11.63
CA GLU A 164 -22.70 1.54 -10.79
C GLU A 164 -23.85 2.41 -11.30
N LEU A 165 -23.54 3.54 -11.96
CA LEU A 165 -24.54 4.48 -12.48
C LEU A 165 -25.13 4.02 -13.81
N VAL A 166 -24.32 3.35 -14.64
CA VAL A 166 -24.69 2.96 -16.01
C VAL A 166 -25.05 1.48 -16.15
N GLY A 167 -24.90 0.69 -15.09
CA GLY A 167 -25.19 -0.74 -15.09
C GLY A 167 -24.10 -1.61 -15.73
N ALA A 168 -22.85 -1.15 -15.76
CA ALA A 168 -21.71 -1.94 -16.23
C ALA A 168 -21.03 -2.70 -15.07
N ASP A 169 -20.21 -3.71 -15.39
CA ASP A 169 -19.35 -4.42 -14.42
C ASP A 169 -17.89 -3.97 -14.58
N VAL A 170 -17.32 -3.41 -13.51
CA VAL A 170 -15.94 -2.93 -13.47
C VAL A 170 -14.92 -4.04 -13.67
N VAL A 171 -15.23 -5.29 -13.31
CA VAL A 171 -14.34 -6.44 -13.52
C VAL A 171 -14.19 -6.71 -15.01
N ASP A 172 -15.29 -6.67 -15.77
CA ASP A 172 -15.26 -6.82 -17.22
C ASP A 172 -14.61 -5.63 -17.92
N VAL A 173 -14.90 -4.41 -17.44
CA VAL A 173 -14.25 -3.19 -17.95
C VAL A 173 -12.74 -3.22 -17.71
N ALA A 174 -12.30 -3.56 -16.50
CA ALA A 174 -10.88 -3.69 -16.16
C ALA A 174 -10.18 -4.75 -17.01
N LYS A 175 -10.84 -5.89 -17.24
CA LYS A 175 -10.34 -6.93 -18.15
C LYS A 175 -10.21 -6.41 -19.58
N GLY A 176 -11.24 -5.76 -20.12
CA GLY A 176 -11.21 -5.20 -21.47
C GLY A 176 -10.11 -4.16 -21.66
N VAL A 177 -9.96 -3.25 -20.69
CA VAL A 177 -8.88 -2.23 -20.67
C VAL A 177 -7.50 -2.89 -20.54
N GLY A 178 -7.37 -3.87 -19.64
CA GLY A 178 -6.10 -4.50 -19.31
C GLY A 178 -5.51 -5.42 -20.38
N LEU A 179 -6.31 -5.84 -21.37
CA LEU A 179 -5.84 -6.62 -22.52
C LEU A 179 -5.00 -5.78 -23.50
N ASP A 180 -5.11 -4.45 -23.47
CA ASP A 180 -4.24 -3.57 -24.24
C ASP A 180 -2.83 -3.58 -23.64
N HIS A 181 -1.84 -4.07 -24.39
CA HIS A 181 -0.45 -4.18 -23.96
C HIS A 181 0.19 -2.84 -23.52
N ARG A 182 -0.35 -1.69 -23.94
CA ARG A 182 0.11 -0.36 -23.49
C ARG A 182 -0.36 -0.02 -22.09
N LEU A 183 -1.44 -0.67 -21.63
CA LEU A 183 -2.07 -0.44 -20.33
C LEU A 183 -1.73 -1.58 -19.37
N GLY A 184 -1.83 -2.82 -19.81
CA GLY A 184 -1.60 -4.02 -19.01
C GLY A 184 -2.67 -4.27 -17.92
N PRO A 185 -2.73 -5.50 -17.38
CA PRO A 185 -3.83 -5.92 -16.49
C PRO A 185 -3.63 -5.56 -15.01
N HIS A 186 -2.42 -5.17 -14.61
CA HIS A 186 -2.06 -4.99 -13.21
C HIS A 186 -2.61 -3.69 -12.63
N PHE A 187 -2.88 -3.68 -11.32
CA PHE A 187 -3.38 -2.51 -10.57
C PHE A 187 -4.70 -1.94 -11.11
N LEU A 188 -5.54 -2.80 -11.71
CA LEU A 188 -6.88 -2.47 -12.20
C LEU A 188 -7.99 -3.22 -11.42
N ARG A 189 -7.72 -3.63 -10.18
CA ARG A 189 -8.74 -4.20 -9.30
C ARG A 189 -9.40 -3.08 -8.50
N ALA A 190 -10.64 -2.74 -8.84
CA ALA A 190 -11.41 -1.77 -8.08
C ALA A 190 -11.74 -2.29 -6.68
N GLY A 191 -11.90 -1.36 -5.74
CA GLY A 191 -12.28 -1.65 -4.37
C GLY A 191 -12.51 -0.38 -3.55
N ILE A 192 -12.20 -0.45 -2.26
CA ILE A 192 -12.45 0.61 -1.27
C ILE A 192 -11.27 1.57 -1.09
N GLY A 193 -10.40 1.66 -2.09
CA GLY A 193 -9.19 2.48 -2.05
C GLY A 193 -7.92 1.70 -1.69
N PHE A 194 -6.80 2.39 -1.82
CA PHE A 194 -5.47 1.95 -1.41
C PHE A 194 -5.08 2.48 -0.03
N GLY A 195 -4.13 1.81 0.59
CA GLY A 195 -3.54 2.14 1.89
C GLY A 195 -2.12 1.61 2.01
N GLY A 196 -1.67 1.34 3.24
CA GLY A 196 -0.34 0.82 3.54
C GLY A 196 0.71 1.93 3.71
N SER A 197 1.93 1.54 4.03
CA SER A 197 3.01 2.50 4.35
C SER A 197 3.64 3.20 3.14
N CYS A 198 3.52 2.60 1.95
CA CYS A 198 4.25 3.07 0.77
C CYS A 198 3.43 4.07 -0.07
N PHE A 199 2.25 3.68 -0.56
CA PHE A 199 1.52 4.52 -1.52
C PHE A 199 1.09 5.88 -0.96
N PRO A 200 0.41 5.96 0.20
CA PRO A 200 -0.03 7.25 0.73
C PRO A 200 1.15 8.17 1.04
N LYS A 201 2.21 7.62 1.63
CA LYS A 201 3.45 8.33 1.97
C LYS A 201 4.13 8.90 0.72
N ASP A 202 4.35 8.06 -0.29
CA ASP A 202 5.11 8.46 -1.48
C ASP A 202 4.30 9.41 -2.38
N VAL A 203 2.97 9.24 -2.46
CA VAL A 203 2.08 10.19 -3.13
C VAL A 203 2.11 11.55 -2.42
N SER A 204 2.02 11.57 -1.08
CA SER A 204 2.13 12.79 -0.29
C SER A 204 3.50 13.46 -0.47
N ALA A 205 4.59 12.70 -0.36
CA ALA A 205 5.94 13.21 -0.50
C ALA A 205 6.20 13.83 -1.89
N LEU A 206 5.76 13.16 -2.97
CA LEU A 206 5.92 13.69 -4.32
C LEU A 206 5.08 14.95 -4.56
N LYS A 207 3.85 14.99 -4.02
CA LYS A 207 2.98 16.16 -4.09
C LYS A 207 3.59 17.35 -3.34
N GLN A 208 4.16 17.13 -2.16
CA GLN A 208 4.81 18.18 -1.37
C GLN A 208 6.10 18.66 -2.02
N LEU A 209 6.95 17.75 -2.49
CA LEU A 209 8.15 18.08 -3.26
C LEU A 209 7.80 19.03 -4.42
N ALA A 210 6.81 18.66 -5.23
CA ALA A 210 6.38 19.49 -6.35
C ALA A 210 5.81 20.84 -5.90
N GLY A 211 5.01 20.87 -4.83
CA GLY A 211 4.45 22.10 -4.26
C GLY A 211 5.51 23.06 -3.73
N ASN A 212 6.55 22.54 -3.08
CA ASN A 212 7.69 23.32 -2.57
C ASN A 212 8.50 23.97 -3.70
N GLU A 213 8.56 23.32 -4.87
CA GLU A 213 9.15 23.85 -6.10
C GLU A 213 8.18 24.74 -6.92
N GLY A 214 6.99 25.05 -6.38
CA GLY A 214 5.99 25.89 -7.04
C GLY A 214 5.20 25.21 -8.16
N TYR A 215 5.25 23.87 -8.27
CA TYR A 215 4.48 23.09 -9.24
C TYR A 215 3.23 22.45 -8.60
N PRO A 216 2.01 22.91 -8.97
CA PRO A 216 0.79 22.29 -8.49
C PRO A 216 0.52 20.96 -9.21
N PHE A 217 0.75 19.83 -8.52
CA PHE A 217 0.59 18.49 -9.09
C PHE A 217 -0.88 18.05 -9.17
N MET A 218 -1.67 18.67 -10.07
CA MET A 218 -3.13 18.51 -10.16
C MET A 218 -3.59 17.04 -10.24
N LEU A 219 -2.91 16.20 -11.02
CA LEU A 219 -3.28 14.80 -11.16
C LEU A 219 -3.17 14.04 -9.82
N LEU A 220 -2.09 14.21 -9.07
CA LEU A 220 -1.92 13.53 -7.79
C LEU A 220 -2.85 14.05 -6.70
N HIS A 221 -3.23 15.33 -6.77
CA HIS A 221 -4.32 15.86 -5.94
C HIS A 221 -5.62 15.09 -6.19
N ALA A 222 -6.02 14.92 -7.45
CA ALA A 222 -7.23 14.18 -7.81
C ALA A 222 -7.15 12.71 -7.38
N VAL A 223 -6.02 12.04 -7.61
CA VAL A 223 -5.78 10.65 -7.19
C VAL A 223 -5.98 10.48 -5.68
N TRP A 224 -5.41 11.39 -4.89
CA TRP A 224 -5.59 11.36 -3.43
C TRP A 224 -7.04 11.57 -3.02
N GLU A 225 -7.71 12.58 -3.59
CA GLU A 225 -9.08 12.91 -3.25
C GLU A 225 -10.06 11.78 -3.61
N VAL A 226 -9.89 11.17 -4.78
CA VAL A 226 -10.63 9.99 -5.21
C VAL A 226 -10.47 8.85 -4.21
N ASN A 227 -9.24 8.57 -3.77
CA ASN A 227 -8.98 7.52 -2.79
C ASN A 227 -9.70 7.78 -1.45
N GLU A 228 -9.65 9.01 -0.96
CA GLU A 228 -10.30 9.41 0.29
C GLU A 228 -11.82 9.39 0.22
N LEU A 229 -12.40 9.70 -0.94
CA LEU A 229 -13.83 9.59 -1.17
C LEU A 229 -14.27 8.12 -1.35
N GLN A 230 -13.45 7.28 -1.99
CA GLN A 230 -13.75 5.88 -2.23
C GLN A 230 -13.97 5.10 -0.92
N LYS A 231 -13.13 5.34 0.09
CA LYS A 231 -13.28 4.75 1.44
C LYS A 231 -14.66 5.03 2.06
N ARG A 232 -15.29 6.16 1.72
CA ARG A 232 -16.61 6.59 2.26
C ARG A 232 -17.78 5.91 1.57
N ARG A 233 -17.60 5.37 0.36
CA ARG A 233 -18.68 4.75 -0.41
C ARG A 233 -19.25 3.51 0.26
N VAL A 234 -18.45 2.80 1.07
CA VAL A 234 -18.93 1.66 1.87
C VAL A 234 -20.07 2.09 2.79
N VAL A 235 -19.91 3.21 3.50
CA VAL A 235 -20.93 3.74 4.41
C VAL A 235 -22.20 4.13 3.65
N GLN A 236 -22.04 4.76 2.48
CA GLN A 236 -23.17 5.11 1.61
C GLN A 236 -23.91 3.87 1.11
N LYS A 237 -23.19 2.81 0.75
CA LYS A 237 -23.78 1.52 0.35
C LYS A 237 -24.56 0.87 1.49
N LEU A 238 -24.01 0.89 2.71
CA LEU A 238 -24.72 0.41 3.89
C LEU A 238 -25.99 1.23 4.15
N GLN A 239 -25.91 2.57 4.11
CA GLN A 239 -27.07 3.45 4.29
C GLN A 239 -28.15 3.24 3.22
N LYS A 240 -27.76 2.97 1.97
CA LYS A 240 -28.69 2.64 0.88
C LYS A 240 -29.55 1.41 1.19
N HIS A 241 -28.99 0.41 1.89
CA HIS A 241 -29.69 -0.83 2.21
C HIS A 241 -30.37 -0.82 3.58
N LEU A 242 -29.74 -0.22 4.60
CA LEU A 242 -30.19 -0.28 5.99
C LEU A 242 -30.92 0.99 6.46
N GLY A 243 -30.84 2.09 5.70
CA GLY A 243 -31.25 3.42 6.16
C GLY A 243 -30.25 3.99 7.18
N PRO A 244 -30.71 4.74 8.20
CA PRO A 244 -29.83 5.23 9.26
C PRO A 244 -29.07 4.10 9.97
N LEU A 245 -27.78 4.30 10.25
CA LEU A 245 -26.93 3.27 10.84
C LEU A 245 -26.92 3.26 12.37
N ARG A 246 -27.64 4.19 13.01
CA ARG A 246 -27.68 4.29 14.47
C ARG A 246 -28.23 3.01 15.10
N GLY A 247 -27.43 2.36 15.95
CA GLY A 247 -27.76 1.10 16.61
C GLY A 247 -27.70 -0.13 15.69
N LYS A 248 -27.21 0.03 14.45
CA LYS A 248 -26.96 -1.10 13.55
C LYS A 248 -25.65 -1.76 13.89
N ARG A 249 -25.61 -3.10 13.86
CA ARG A 249 -24.39 -3.87 14.07
C ARG A 249 -23.74 -4.20 12.73
N ILE A 250 -22.53 -3.73 12.53
CA ILE A 250 -21.77 -3.91 11.28
C ILE A 250 -20.51 -4.72 11.58
N ALA A 251 -20.36 -5.85 10.89
CA ALA A 251 -19.15 -6.65 10.94
C ALA A 251 -18.14 -6.16 9.88
N LEU A 252 -16.93 -5.79 10.29
CA LEU A 252 -15.81 -5.49 9.40
C LEU A 252 -14.88 -6.71 9.32
N LEU A 253 -14.75 -7.27 8.12
CA LEU A 253 -13.97 -8.47 7.87
C LEU A 253 -12.71 -8.09 7.11
N GLY A 254 -11.58 -8.16 7.79
CA GLY A 254 -10.30 -7.58 7.38
C GLY A 254 -10.06 -6.21 8.02
N LEU A 255 -8.87 -6.05 8.61
CA LEU A 255 -8.38 -4.81 9.19
C LEU A 255 -7.08 -4.36 8.54
N ALA A 256 -6.14 -5.27 8.26
CA ALA A 256 -4.89 -4.91 7.60
C ALA A 256 -5.14 -4.27 6.22
N PHE A 257 -4.23 -3.41 5.74
CA PHE A 257 -4.48 -2.70 4.47
C PHE A 257 -4.55 -3.63 3.24
N LYS A 258 -3.93 -4.82 3.35
CA LYS A 258 -3.95 -5.92 2.38
C LYS A 258 -3.73 -7.27 3.09
N PRO A 259 -3.94 -8.42 2.42
CA PRO A 259 -3.64 -9.73 3.00
C PRO A 259 -2.15 -9.97 3.28
N ASN A 260 -1.88 -10.93 4.15
CA ASN A 260 -0.55 -11.44 4.54
C ASN A 260 0.35 -10.44 5.28
N THR A 261 -0.24 -9.49 6.00
CA THR A 261 0.47 -8.54 6.88
C THR A 261 -0.40 -8.14 8.07
N ASP A 262 0.22 -7.70 9.17
CA ASP A 262 -0.41 -7.01 10.30
C ASP A 262 -0.44 -5.48 10.14
N ASP A 263 0.06 -4.93 9.03
CA ASP A 263 0.21 -3.49 8.85
C ASP A 263 -1.15 -2.77 8.74
N MET A 264 -1.40 -1.91 9.73
CA MET A 264 -2.59 -1.08 9.88
C MET A 264 -2.39 0.37 9.40
N ARG A 265 -1.18 0.74 8.95
CA ARG A 265 -0.88 2.11 8.51
C ARG A 265 -1.73 2.43 7.27
N GLU A 266 -2.43 3.57 7.34
CA GLU A 266 -3.32 4.05 6.27
C GLU A 266 -4.36 3.00 5.79
N ALA A 267 -4.69 2.01 6.62
CA ALA A 267 -5.63 0.96 6.24
C ALA A 267 -7.04 1.54 6.03
N PRO A 268 -7.74 1.22 4.91
CA PRO A 268 -9.11 1.66 4.67
C PRO A 268 -10.08 1.30 5.80
N SER A 269 -9.83 0.17 6.48
CA SER A 269 -10.58 -0.31 7.64
C SER A 269 -10.73 0.76 8.73
N ARG A 270 -9.66 1.49 9.07
CA ARG A 270 -9.68 2.53 10.11
C ARG A 270 -10.66 3.65 9.75
N VAL A 271 -10.59 4.14 8.51
CA VAL A 271 -11.45 5.21 8.03
C VAL A 271 -12.91 4.76 8.00
N ILE A 272 -13.17 3.54 7.53
CA ILE A 272 -14.53 2.98 7.49
C ILE A 272 -15.08 2.81 8.90
N ALA A 273 -14.29 2.22 9.81
CA ALA A 273 -14.75 1.93 11.15
C ALA A 273 -15.09 3.20 11.95
N TYR A 274 -14.21 4.21 11.93
CA TYR A 274 -14.50 5.49 12.62
C TYR A 274 -15.70 6.22 12.01
N ARG A 275 -15.95 6.09 10.71
CA ARG A 275 -17.16 6.63 10.10
C ARG A 275 -18.41 5.89 10.57
N LEU A 276 -18.39 4.56 10.62
CA LEU A 276 -19.51 3.78 11.13
C LEU A 276 -19.84 4.14 12.58
N LEU A 277 -18.82 4.28 13.42
CA LEU A 277 -18.99 4.75 14.81
C LEU A 277 -19.59 6.16 14.86
N SER A 278 -19.14 7.07 13.98
CA SER A 278 -19.69 8.44 13.91
C SER A 278 -21.16 8.49 13.46
N GLU A 279 -21.61 7.49 12.70
CA GLU A 279 -23.01 7.31 12.29
C GLU A 279 -23.84 6.58 13.38
N GLY A 280 -23.21 6.22 14.50
CA GLY A 280 -23.83 5.57 15.65
C GLY A 280 -24.01 4.05 15.51
N ALA A 281 -23.28 3.41 14.60
CA ALA A 281 -23.29 1.95 14.47
C ALA A 281 -22.44 1.28 15.56
N GLU A 282 -22.79 0.03 15.90
CA GLU A 282 -21.93 -0.89 16.64
C GLU A 282 -21.02 -1.61 15.65
N VAL A 283 -19.70 -1.57 15.86
CA VAL A 283 -18.73 -2.19 14.95
C VAL A 283 -18.06 -3.38 15.61
N ARG A 284 -18.17 -4.55 14.99
CA ARG A 284 -17.36 -5.73 15.29
C ARG A 284 -16.37 -5.94 14.17
N ALA A 285 -15.15 -6.35 14.48
CA ALA A 285 -14.14 -6.58 13.47
C ALA A 285 -13.42 -7.90 13.67
N TRP A 286 -13.06 -8.53 12.56
CA TRP A 286 -12.21 -9.72 12.53
C TRP A 286 -11.09 -9.52 11.52
N ASP A 287 -9.87 -9.87 11.91
CA ASP A 287 -8.73 -10.02 11.01
C ASP A 287 -7.87 -11.19 11.53
N PRO A 288 -7.33 -12.05 10.66
CA PRO A 288 -6.58 -13.22 11.08
C PRO A 288 -5.18 -12.90 11.64
N VAL A 289 -4.66 -11.68 11.43
CA VAL A 289 -3.28 -11.32 11.73
C VAL A 289 -3.17 -9.98 12.47
N ALA A 290 -3.94 -8.96 12.06
CA ALA A 290 -3.91 -7.63 12.66
C ALA A 290 -4.83 -7.53 13.89
N HIS A 291 -4.23 -7.24 15.05
CA HIS A 291 -4.94 -7.03 16.32
C HIS A 291 -4.62 -5.64 16.91
N PRO A 292 -5.10 -4.55 16.29
CA PRO A 292 -4.77 -3.20 16.73
C PRO A 292 -5.36 -2.87 18.11
N THR A 293 -4.57 -2.21 18.95
CA THR A 293 -5.01 -1.76 20.28
C THR A 293 -5.48 -0.30 20.29
N ASP A 294 -5.22 0.44 19.21
CA ASP A 294 -5.56 1.85 19.04
C ASP A 294 -6.94 2.08 18.40
N LEU A 295 -7.65 1.00 18.05
CA LEU A 295 -9.00 1.02 17.49
C LEU A 295 -10.08 1.09 18.58
N VAL A 296 -10.27 2.30 19.13
CA VAL A 296 -11.24 2.54 20.21
C VAL A 296 -12.68 2.47 19.71
N GLY A 297 -13.54 1.77 20.45
CA GLY A 297 -14.97 1.65 20.15
C GLY A 297 -15.33 0.52 19.18
N ILE A 298 -14.36 -0.32 18.81
CA ILE A 298 -14.53 -1.47 17.92
C ILE A 298 -14.31 -2.75 18.73
N GLU A 299 -15.23 -3.69 18.65
CA GLU A 299 -15.10 -5.00 19.29
C GLU A 299 -14.34 -5.95 18.35
N LEU A 300 -13.13 -6.37 18.74
CA LEU A 300 -12.38 -7.39 18.00
C LEU A 300 -12.94 -8.78 18.32
N SER A 301 -13.19 -9.56 17.28
CA SER A 301 -13.71 -10.93 17.37
C SER A 301 -12.63 -11.94 17.01
N ASP A 302 -12.64 -13.09 17.68
CA ASP A 302 -11.67 -14.18 17.43
C ASP A 302 -11.98 -14.95 16.13
N THR A 303 -13.26 -15.03 15.77
CA THR A 303 -13.72 -15.75 14.57
C THR A 303 -14.61 -14.87 13.69
N ILE A 304 -14.67 -15.21 12.39
CA ILE A 304 -15.61 -14.60 11.44
C ILE A 304 -17.04 -14.74 11.95
N LEU A 305 -17.41 -15.91 12.49
CA LEU A 305 -18.76 -16.20 12.97
C LEU A 305 -19.16 -15.30 14.15
N ASP A 306 -18.22 -15.01 15.06
CA ASP A 306 -18.48 -14.11 16.17
C ASP A 306 -18.63 -12.66 15.71
N ALA A 307 -17.85 -12.23 14.72
CA ALA A 307 -17.97 -10.89 14.14
C ALA A 307 -19.34 -10.66 13.47
N VAL A 308 -19.85 -11.65 12.73
CA VAL A 308 -21.12 -11.54 11.99
C VAL A 308 -22.37 -11.84 12.82
N ARG A 309 -22.22 -12.32 14.06
CA ARG A 309 -23.36 -12.71 14.91
C ARG A 309 -24.28 -11.53 15.22
N ASP A 310 -25.55 -11.70 14.87
CA ASP A 310 -26.62 -10.70 14.88
C ASP A 310 -26.28 -9.41 14.11
N ALA A 311 -25.33 -9.46 13.17
CA ALA A 311 -24.98 -8.29 12.37
C ALA A 311 -26.09 -7.95 11.37
N ASP A 312 -26.36 -6.65 11.19
CA ASP A 312 -27.24 -6.12 10.14
C ASP A 312 -26.56 -6.13 8.77
N ALA A 313 -25.22 -6.15 8.74
CA ALA A 313 -24.40 -6.31 7.54
C ALA A 313 -22.99 -6.77 7.87
N ALA A 314 -22.35 -7.44 6.91
CA ALA A 314 -20.92 -7.72 6.90
C ALA A 314 -20.24 -6.94 5.76
N VAL A 315 -19.07 -6.39 6.02
CA VAL A 315 -18.26 -5.65 5.05
C VAL A 315 -16.94 -6.37 4.87
N ILE A 316 -16.62 -6.79 3.65
CA ILE A 316 -15.29 -7.29 3.32
C ILE A 316 -14.40 -6.09 3.01
N VAL A 317 -13.43 -5.84 3.89
CA VAL A 317 -12.50 -4.71 3.80
C VAL A 317 -11.14 -5.16 3.29
N THR A 318 -10.74 -6.40 3.56
CA THR A 318 -9.46 -6.97 3.12
C THR A 318 -9.69 -8.37 2.58
N GLU A 319 -9.16 -8.66 1.40
CA GLU A 319 -9.42 -9.88 0.63
C GLU A 319 -8.66 -11.11 1.13
N TRP A 320 -8.75 -11.37 2.44
CA TRP A 320 -8.17 -12.56 3.07
C TRP A 320 -8.77 -13.84 2.46
N PRO A 321 -7.95 -14.88 2.14
CA PRO A 321 -8.45 -16.13 1.55
C PRO A 321 -9.55 -16.82 2.35
N GLN A 322 -9.53 -16.68 3.68
CA GLN A 322 -10.53 -17.23 4.60
C GLN A 322 -11.95 -16.68 4.35
N LEU A 323 -12.05 -15.49 3.74
CA LEU A 323 -13.33 -14.84 3.45
C LEU A 323 -13.93 -15.31 2.12
N ALA A 324 -13.22 -16.09 1.30
CA ALA A 324 -13.73 -16.58 0.02
C ALA A 324 -14.97 -17.49 0.18
N THR A 325 -15.15 -18.11 1.35
CA THR A 325 -16.30 -18.95 1.69
C THR A 325 -17.27 -18.27 2.68
N LEU A 326 -17.22 -16.94 2.79
CA LEU A 326 -18.05 -16.19 3.75
C LEU A 326 -19.55 -16.40 3.53
N ALA A 327 -19.99 -16.52 2.26
CA ALA A 327 -21.39 -16.71 1.90
C ALA A 327 -21.85 -18.17 2.15
N SER A 328 -21.85 -18.60 3.40
CA SER A 328 -22.29 -19.92 3.85
C SER A 328 -23.65 -19.88 4.54
N ALA A 329 -24.32 -21.03 4.63
CA ALA A 329 -25.58 -21.15 5.36
C ALA A 329 -25.43 -20.80 6.85
N GLU A 330 -24.31 -21.20 7.47
CA GLU A 330 -23.99 -20.90 8.87
C GLU A 330 -23.86 -19.40 9.13
N VAL A 331 -23.13 -18.67 8.27
CA VAL A 331 -23.00 -17.21 8.38
C VAL A 331 -24.35 -16.53 8.17
N ARG A 332 -25.14 -16.99 7.20
CA ARG A 332 -26.47 -16.45 6.92
C ARG A 332 -27.40 -16.58 8.12
N GLU A 333 -27.38 -17.73 8.79
CA GLU A 333 -28.22 -18.02 9.96
C GLU A 333 -27.75 -17.27 11.22
N ALA A 334 -26.46 -16.94 11.31
CA ALA A 334 -25.92 -16.16 12.41
C ALA A 334 -26.19 -14.64 12.29
N MET A 335 -26.42 -14.12 11.10
CA MET A 335 -26.67 -12.69 10.86
C MET A 335 -28.13 -12.31 11.14
N ALA A 336 -28.36 -11.10 11.66
CA ALA A 336 -29.72 -10.56 11.82
C ALA A 336 -30.34 -10.16 10.47
N ASN A 337 -29.50 -9.65 9.57
CA ASN A 337 -29.86 -9.36 8.18
C ASN A 337 -28.70 -9.79 7.28
N PRO A 338 -28.88 -10.78 6.38
CA PRO A 338 -27.80 -11.36 5.59
C PRO A 338 -27.41 -10.44 4.41
N LEU A 339 -26.84 -9.27 4.72
CA LEU A 339 -26.30 -8.30 3.77
C LEU A 339 -24.78 -8.34 3.78
N ILE A 340 -24.18 -8.55 2.60
CA ILE A 340 -22.73 -8.46 2.39
C ILE A 340 -22.42 -7.26 1.49
N VAL A 341 -21.60 -6.34 1.98
CA VAL A 341 -20.95 -5.29 1.19
C VAL A 341 -19.51 -5.70 0.93
N ASP A 342 -19.20 -6.10 -0.29
CA ASP A 342 -17.88 -6.59 -0.66
C ASP A 342 -17.02 -5.45 -1.23
N GLY A 343 -16.18 -4.88 -0.38
CA GLY A 343 -15.28 -3.80 -0.73
C GLY A 343 -14.11 -4.21 -1.64
N ARG A 344 -13.92 -5.51 -1.89
CA ARG A 344 -12.80 -6.05 -2.67
C ARG A 344 -13.23 -6.89 -3.87
N ASN A 345 -14.54 -7.02 -4.10
CA ASN A 345 -15.11 -7.93 -5.11
C ASN A 345 -14.48 -9.33 -5.01
N LEU A 346 -14.35 -9.85 -3.78
CA LEU A 346 -13.80 -11.16 -3.49
C LEU A 346 -14.79 -12.27 -3.85
N LEU A 347 -16.07 -12.06 -3.56
CA LEU A 347 -17.11 -13.05 -3.75
C LEU A 347 -17.70 -13.00 -5.15
N ASP A 348 -18.22 -14.15 -5.59
CA ASP A 348 -19.06 -14.23 -6.78
C ASP A 348 -20.48 -13.71 -6.45
N PRO A 349 -20.99 -12.69 -7.18
CA PRO A 349 -22.28 -12.10 -6.88
C PRO A 349 -23.45 -13.09 -7.01
N GLU A 350 -23.44 -13.92 -8.05
CA GLU A 350 -24.54 -14.86 -8.33
C GLU A 350 -24.59 -15.97 -7.26
N ALA A 351 -23.45 -16.56 -6.94
CA ALA A 351 -23.34 -17.58 -5.90
C ALA A 351 -23.72 -17.02 -4.52
N THR A 352 -23.31 -15.78 -4.21
CA THR A 352 -23.64 -15.13 -2.93
C THR A 352 -25.13 -14.86 -2.80
N GLN A 353 -25.78 -14.41 -3.89
CA GLN A 353 -27.23 -14.22 -3.92
C GLN A 353 -27.97 -15.55 -3.85
N ALA A 354 -27.51 -16.59 -4.55
CA ALA A 354 -28.08 -17.94 -4.50
C ALA A 354 -27.97 -18.57 -3.10
N ALA A 355 -26.93 -18.22 -2.34
CA ALA A 355 -26.78 -18.59 -0.93
C ALA A 355 -27.74 -17.83 0.01
N GLY A 356 -28.54 -16.88 -0.51
CA GLY A 356 -29.58 -16.17 0.24
C GLY A 356 -29.13 -14.86 0.88
N PHE A 357 -28.01 -14.28 0.42
CA PHE A 357 -27.55 -12.98 0.88
C PHE A 357 -27.99 -11.85 -0.07
N ALA A 358 -28.30 -10.69 0.49
CA ALA A 358 -28.22 -9.45 -0.27
C ALA A 358 -26.73 -9.12 -0.49
N TYR A 359 -26.34 -8.87 -1.74
CA TYR A 359 -24.95 -8.62 -2.11
C TYR A 359 -24.77 -7.27 -2.78
N GLU A 360 -23.73 -6.54 -2.39
CA GLU A 360 -23.31 -5.28 -3.00
C GLU A 360 -21.78 -5.24 -3.13
N GLY A 361 -21.26 -5.38 -4.34
CA GLY A 361 -19.85 -5.16 -4.64
C GLY A 361 -19.50 -3.70 -4.95
N ILE A 362 -18.26 -3.46 -5.37
CA ILE A 362 -17.79 -2.17 -5.89
C ILE A 362 -17.81 -2.21 -7.43
N GLY A 363 -18.61 -1.36 -8.06
CA GLY A 363 -18.63 -1.28 -9.53
C GLY A 363 -19.27 -2.48 -10.24
N ARG A 364 -20.03 -3.32 -9.54
CA ARG A 364 -20.68 -4.50 -10.13
C ARG A 364 -22.19 -4.33 -10.16
N PRO A 365 -22.88 -4.67 -11.26
CA PRO A 365 -24.30 -4.48 -11.38
C PRO A 365 -25.04 -5.39 -10.41
N ARG A 366 -26.19 -4.93 -9.90
CA ARG A 366 -27.16 -5.84 -9.30
C ARG A 366 -27.83 -6.58 -10.46
N HIS A 367 -27.51 -7.85 -10.65
CA HIS A 367 -28.40 -8.71 -11.43
C HIS A 367 -29.72 -8.77 -10.66
N ALA A 368 -30.71 -7.97 -11.07
CA ALA A 368 -32.07 -8.18 -10.63
C ALA A 368 -32.44 -9.58 -11.13
N SER A 369 -32.73 -10.50 -10.20
CA SER A 369 -33.37 -11.76 -10.57
C SER A 369 -34.55 -11.43 -11.49
N PRO A 370 -34.74 -12.15 -12.61
CA PRO A 370 -35.90 -11.92 -13.45
C PRO A 370 -37.12 -12.10 -12.56
N VAL A 371 -37.94 -11.05 -12.46
CA VAL A 371 -39.28 -11.14 -11.89
C VAL A 371 -39.98 -12.19 -12.73
N VAL A 372 -40.15 -13.39 -12.16
CA VAL A 372 -41.04 -14.40 -12.73
C VAL A 372 -42.44 -13.81 -12.58
N VAL A 373 -42.96 -13.24 -13.68
CA VAL A 373 -44.37 -12.82 -13.82
C VAL A 373 -45.24 -14.05 -13.93
#